data_AF-A0A679EZI7-F1
#
_entry.id   AF-A0A679EZI7-F1
#
_cell.length_a   1.000
_cell.length_b   1.000
_cell.length_c   1.000
_cell.angle_alpha   90.00
_cell.angle_beta   90.00
_cell.angle_gamma   90.00
#
_symmetry.space_group_name_H-M   'P 1'
#
loop_
_entity.id
_entity.type
_entity.pdbx_description
1 polymer ?
#
loop_
_entity_poly.entity_id
_entity_poly.type
_entity_poly.pdbx_seq_one_letter_code
_entity_poly.pdbx_strand_id
1 'polypeptide(L)'
;MRKTEILCGVALAASLIFGGATQKGGVSDVVVQLAALPLLALVLPDIGRSLAGRGWITALLGVTVAVPLLQLIPLAPSVWSLLPGRDAVADTYRIAELSPPWLGLSVAPWATSISLLALTAPIAIFLGVLSCHADERQRLMLLATGIGTATVLLEVMQVLQGPKTTLHFYSAADVGLFVNKNHTAALLYSVTPLAAYALERYLSRRSVYGVLAMFALFMLFTLGLMMTGSRAALLFGLVSAALSYALILGDRLGHARADKAAIYFVIAPALIITGLLAPYFGLAQIIDRLAGQDIAADTRWTVLRVSFETAQAFFPIGSGLGTFDRVYPLYEPTSMILPAIVNHAHNDIVELAMELGLVGVLLVLCWLAAMLIAALRNFSEGSATLRKERFAALIVVGLLFAHSTIDYPLRTSALAAVFAMCCAVIFKKSSHAARRDEHASRRTELVHEL
;
A
#
# COMPACT_ATOMS: atom_id res chain seq x y z
N MET A 1 -20.42 -2.18 19.13
CA MET A 1 -19.52 -2.36 17.98
C MET A 1 -19.63 -3.80 17.50
N ARG A 2 -19.69 -4.06 16.18
CA ARG A 2 -19.75 -5.43 15.66
C ARG A 2 -18.40 -6.12 15.86
N LYS A 3 -18.39 -7.45 16.04
CA LYS A 3 -17.15 -8.24 16.16
C LYS A 3 -16.19 -7.97 14.99
N THR A 4 -16.72 -7.90 13.77
CA THR A 4 -15.94 -7.61 12.55
C THR A 4 -15.22 -6.28 12.61
N GLU A 5 -15.88 -5.23 13.10
CA GLU A 5 -15.27 -3.91 13.24
C GLU A 5 -14.09 -3.92 14.22
N ILE A 6 -14.29 -4.55 15.40
CA ILE A 6 -13.24 -4.62 16.42
C ILE A 6 -12.02 -5.37 15.89
N LEU A 7 -12.23 -6.52 15.25
CA LEU A 7 -11.14 -7.32 14.69
C LEU A 7 -10.46 -6.61 13.50
N CYS A 8 -11.20 -5.90 12.66
CA CYS A 8 -10.64 -5.00 11.64
C CYS A 8 -9.75 -3.92 12.28
N GLY A 9 -10.22 -3.29 13.36
CA GLY A 9 -9.45 -2.27 14.07
C GLY A 9 -8.17 -2.83 14.66
N VAL A 10 -8.22 -4.00 15.30
CA VAL A 10 -7.05 -4.68 15.85
C VAL A 10 -6.04 -5.04 14.76
N ALA A 11 -6.50 -5.67 13.67
CA ALA A 11 -5.62 -6.04 12.55
C ALA A 11 -4.98 -4.79 11.92
N LEU A 12 -5.76 -3.75 11.64
CA LEU A 12 -5.27 -2.49 11.07
C LEU A 12 -4.28 -1.79 12.00
N ALA A 13 -4.57 -1.71 13.30
CA ALA A 13 -3.67 -1.09 14.27
C ALA A 13 -2.36 -1.87 14.39
N ALA A 14 -2.42 -3.20 14.47
CA ALA A 14 -1.23 -4.04 14.51
C ALA A 14 -0.39 -3.85 13.23
N SER A 15 -1.02 -3.86 12.05
CA SER A 15 -0.34 -3.58 10.78
C SER A 15 0.35 -2.22 10.78
N LEU A 16 -0.32 -1.16 11.24
CA LEU A 16 0.24 0.19 11.22
C LEU A 16 1.34 0.43 12.27
N ILE A 17 1.28 -0.23 13.41
CA ILE A 17 2.25 -0.07 14.51
C ILE A 17 3.49 -0.94 14.29
N PHE A 18 3.32 -2.18 13.86
CA PHE A 18 4.41 -3.16 13.76
C PHE A 18 4.83 -3.45 12.31
N GLY A 19 3.95 -3.24 11.34
CA GLY A 19 4.18 -3.62 9.94
C GLY A 19 5.03 -2.65 9.12
N GLY A 20 5.86 -1.80 9.76
CA GLY A 20 6.70 -0.81 9.10
C GLY A 20 8.06 -1.32 8.61
N ALA A 21 8.38 -2.59 8.89
CA ALA A 21 9.57 -3.26 8.38
C ALA A 21 9.39 -3.70 6.91
N THR A 22 10.47 -3.68 6.15
CA THR A 22 10.51 -4.11 4.74
C THR A 22 11.08 -5.52 4.58
N GLN A 23 11.99 -5.91 5.48
CA GLN A 23 12.48 -7.28 5.54
C GLN A 23 11.40 -8.19 6.12
N LYS A 24 11.02 -9.21 5.34
CA LYS A 24 9.97 -10.15 5.71
C LYS A 24 10.48 -11.24 6.66
N GLY A 25 9.63 -11.69 7.58
CA GLY A 25 9.88 -12.83 8.45
C GLY A 25 10.40 -12.47 9.84
N GLY A 26 10.36 -11.19 10.22
CA GLY A 26 10.69 -10.72 11.55
C GLY A 26 9.56 -10.93 12.57
N VAL A 27 9.87 -10.69 13.85
CA VAL A 27 8.87 -10.77 14.95
C VAL A 27 7.70 -9.81 14.71
N SER A 28 7.96 -8.63 14.16
CA SER A 28 6.93 -7.65 13.81
C SER A 28 5.90 -8.20 12.83
N ASP A 29 6.33 -8.91 11.79
CA ASP A 29 5.42 -9.54 10.82
C ASP A 29 4.57 -10.63 11.47
N VAL A 30 5.14 -11.42 12.37
CA VAL A 30 4.41 -12.46 13.11
C VAL A 30 3.30 -11.81 13.95
N VAL A 31 3.59 -10.70 14.64
CA VAL A 31 2.57 -9.96 15.41
C VAL A 31 1.43 -9.49 14.50
N VAL A 32 1.75 -8.94 13.33
CA VAL A 32 0.74 -8.48 12.36
C VAL A 32 -0.11 -9.65 11.85
N GLN A 33 0.52 -10.77 11.50
CA GLN A 33 -0.17 -11.97 11.01
C GLN A 33 -1.11 -12.55 12.07
N LEU A 34 -0.61 -12.75 13.30
CA LEU A 34 -1.40 -13.28 14.42
C LEU A 34 -2.58 -12.37 14.77
N ALA A 35 -2.41 -11.04 14.70
CA ALA A 35 -3.50 -10.09 14.93
C ALA A 35 -4.58 -10.13 13.83
N ALA A 36 -4.21 -10.49 12.59
CA ALA A 36 -5.14 -10.58 11.46
C ALA A 36 -5.87 -11.93 11.36
N LEU A 37 -5.32 -13.02 11.90
CA LEU A 37 -5.92 -14.36 11.81
C LEU A 37 -7.34 -14.45 12.38
N PRO A 38 -7.68 -13.87 13.55
CA PRO A 38 -9.05 -13.90 14.06
C PRO A 38 -10.04 -13.21 13.14
N LEU A 39 -9.63 -12.11 12.50
CA LEU A 39 -10.46 -11.42 11.51
C LEU A 39 -10.70 -12.31 10.29
N LEU A 40 -9.63 -12.92 9.76
CA LEU A 40 -9.72 -13.81 8.62
C LEU A 40 -10.65 -15.00 8.91
N ALA A 41 -10.47 -15.65 10.05
CA ALA A 41 -11.33 -16.75 10.50
C ALA A 41 -12.80 -16.35 10.65
N LEU A 42 -13.08 -15.11 11.07
CA LEU A 42 -14.45 -14.59 11.19
C LEU A 42 -15.11 -14.37 9.82
N VAL A 43 -14.38 -13.89 8.82
CA VAL A 43 -14.95 -13.48 7.52
C VAL A 43 -14.95 -14.59 6.48
N LEU A 44 -14.09 -15.61 6.64
CA LEU A 44 -13.94 -16.70 5.67
C LEU A 44 -15.22 -17.52 5.44
N PRO A 45 -16.03 -17.87 6.46
CA PRO A 45 -17.26 -18.65 6.26
C PRO A 45 -18.30 -17.95 5.37
N ASP A 46 -18.36 -16.61 5.43
CA ASP A 46 -19.28 -15.79 4.65
C ASP A 46 -18.63 -15.19 3.39
N ILE A 47 -17.46 -15.67 2.97
CA ILE A 47 -16.72 -15.09 1.84
C ILE A 47 -17.52 -15.13 0.54
N GLY A 48 -18.24 -16.23 0.28
CA GLY A 48 -19.08 -16.37 -0.91
C GLY A 48 -20.22 -15.35 -0.96
N ARG A 49 -20.81 -15.03 0.19
CA ARG A 49 -21.84 -13.98 0.31
C ARG A 49 -21.25 -12.59 0.17
N SER A 50 -20.12 -12.33 0.84
CA SER A 50 -19.41 -11.04 0.78
C SER A 50 -18.94 -10.70 -0.63
N LEU A 51 -18.57 -11.73 -1.40
CA LEU A 51 -18.11 -11.62 -2.78
C LEU A 51 -19.20 -11.92 -3.83
N ALA A 52 -20.44 -12.19 -3.41
CA ALA A 52 -21.54 -12.49 -4.32
C ALA A 52 -21.77 -11.33 -5.31
N GLY A 53 -21.94 -11.66 -6.59
CA GLY A 53 -22.07 -10.68 -7.68
C GLY A 53 -20.79 -9.86 -7.94
N ARG A 54 -19.63 -10.37 -7.51
CA ARG A 54 -18.28 -9.81 -7.71
C ARG A 54 -17.31 -10.90 -8.21
N GLY A 55 -17.78 -11.75 -9.13
CA GLY A 55 -17.05 -12.96 -9.57
C GLY A 55 -15.60 -12.67 -9.99
N TRP A 56 -15.36 -11.57 -10.68
CA TRP A 56 -14.01 -11.19 -11.10
C TRP A 56 -13.11 -10.71 -9.94
N ILE A 57 -13.64 -10.06 -8.89
CA ILE A 57 -12.86 -9.70 -7.68
C ILE A 57 -12.43 -10.98 -6.94
N THR A 58 -13.36 -11.95 -6.86
CA THR A 58 -13.09 -13.27 -6.28
C THR A 58 -11.97 -13.96 -7.04
N ALA A 59 -12.03 -13.94 -8.38
CA ALA A 59 -10.99 -14.51 -9.23
C ALA A 59 -9.65 -13.80 -9.01
N LEU A 60 -9.61 -12.47 -8.95
CA LEU A 60 -8.36 -11.72 -8.71
C LEU A 60 -7.74 -12.03 -7.34
N LEU A 61 -8.54 -12.05 -6.27
CA LEU A 61 -8.06 -12.46 -4.94
C LEU A 61 -7.56 -13.90 -4.94
N GLY A 62 -8.31 -14.79 -5.61
CA GLY A 62 -7.94 -16.19 -5.77
C GLY A 62 -6.59 -16.34 -6.47
N VAL A 63 -6.36 -15.62 -7.57
CA VAL A 63 -5.08 -15.62 -8.30
C VAL A 63 -3.96 -15.03 -7.45
N THR A 64 -4.19 -13.93 -6.71
CA THR A 64 -3.19 -13.34 -5.80
C THR A 64 -2.65 -14.35 -4.78
N VAL A 65 -3.49 -15.27 -4.29
CA VAL A 65 -3.10 -16.32 -3.34
C VAL A 65 -2.61 -17.58 -4.05
N ALA A 66 -3.23 -17.97 -5.16
CA ALA A 66 -2.93 -19.20 -5.87
C ALA A 66 -1.54 -19.17 -6.51
N VAL A 67 -1.11 -18.02 -7.05
CA VAL A 67 0.20 -17.90 -7.71
C VAL A 67 1.35 -18.28 -6.77
N PRO A 68 1.55 -17.64 -5.60
CA PRO A 68 2.62 -18.05 -4.68
C PRO A 68 2.46 -19.48 -4.17
N LEU A 69 1.24 -20.02 -4.03
CA LEU A 69 1.04 -21.44 -3.72
C LEU A 69 1.56 -22.36 -4.83
N LEU A 70 1.27 -22.04 -6.10
CA LEU A 70 1.81 -22.77 -7.25
C LEU A 70 3.34 -22.65 -7.33
N GLN A 71 3.91 -21.52 -6.92
CA GLN A 71 5.36 -21.34 -6.86
C GLN A 71 6.06 -22.28 -5.86
N LEU A 72 5.33 -22.82 -4.88
CA LEU A 72 5.86 -23.76 -3.89
C LEU A 72 5.81 -25.22 -4.36
N ILE A 73 5.16 -25.53 -5.49
CA ILE A 73 5.05 -26.89 -5.99
C ILE A 73 6.42 -27.36 -6.51
N PRO A 74 6.98 -28.47 -5.99
CA PRO A 74 8.24 -29.01 -6.49
C PRO A 74 8.05 -29.62 -7.88
N LEU A 75 9.00 -29.36 -8.77
CA LEU A 75 9.04 -29.85 -10.14
C LEU A 75 10.16 -30.88 -10.30
N ALA A 76 9.95 -31.83 -11.21
CA ALA A 76 10.99 -32.78 -11.59
C ALA A 76 12.20 -32.04 -12.20
N PRO A 77 13.45 -32.50 -11.94
CA PRO A 77 14.66 -31.81 -12.41
C PRO A 77 14.69 -31.52 -13.91
N SER A 78 14.17 -32.45 -14.73
CA SER A 78 14.12 -32.32 -16.19
C SER A 78 13.19 -31.21 -16.69
N VAL A 79 12.19 -30.83 -15.89
CA VAL A 79 11.28 -29.71 -16.20
C VAL A 79 11.84 -28.43 -15.61
N TRP A 80 12.33 -28.49 -14.38
CA TRP A 80 12.82 -27.34 -13.65
C TRP A 80 14.02 -26.69 -14.35
N SER A 81 14.97 -27.47 -14.87
CA SER A 81 16.15 -26.96 -15.56
C SER A 81 15.85 -26.26 -16.89
N LEU A 82 14.64 -26.44 -17.45
CA LEU A 82 14.21 -25.76 -18.67
C LEU A 82 13.59 -24.38 -18.39
N LEU A 83 13.35 -24.03 -17.13
CA LEU A 83 12.76 -22.75 -16.77
C LEU A 83 13.80 -21.61 -16.90
N PRO A 84 13.36 -20.41 -17.31
CA PRO A 84 14.24 -19.25 -17.40
C PRO A 84 14.93 -18.90 -16.07
N GLY A 85 16.21 -18.54 -16.12
CA GLY A 85 17.00 -18.12 -14.96
C GLY A 85 17.37 -19.27 -14.00
N ARG A 86 17.32 -20.53 -14.45
CA ARG A 86 17.74 -21.69 -13.65
C ARG A 86 19.15 -22.20 -13.95
N ASP A 87 19.78 -21.69 -15.00
CA ASP A 87 21.08 -22.15 -15.50
C ASP A 87 22.17 -22.10 -14.43
N ALA A 88 22.33 -20.98 -13.72
CA ALA A 88 23.38 -20.83 -12.70
C ALA A 88 23.28 -21.88 -11.58
N VAL A 89 22.06 -22.21 -11.16
CA VAL A 89 21.82 -23.23 -10.13
C VAL A 89 21.99 -24.62 -10.71
N ALA A 90 21.50 -24.88 -11.93
CA ALA A 90 21.69 -26.15 -12.62
C ALA A 90 23.17 -26.46 -12.87
N ASP A 91 23.97 -25.45 -13.25
CA ASP A 91 25.41 -25.55 -13.44
C ASP A 91 26.15 -25.88 -12.14
N THR A 92 25.68 -25.37 -11.00
CA THR A 92 26.26 -25.70 -9.69
C THR A 92 26.13 -27.20 -9.40
N TYR A 93 24.95 -27.80 -9.66
CA TYR A 93 24.75 -29.26 -9.53
C TYR A 93 25.60 -30.04 -10.52
N ARG A 94 25.69 -29.58 -11.78
CA ARG A 94 26.48 -30.21 -12.83
C ARG A 94 27.98 -30.23 -12.49
N ILE A 95 28.53 -29.12 -12.00
CA ILE A 95 29.94 -29.00 -11.59
C ILE A 95 30.23 -29.87 -10.35
N ALA A 96 29.28 -29.95 -9.42
CA ALA A 96 29.40 -30.80 -8.24
C ALA A 96 29.18 -32.30 -8.53
N GLU A 97 28.89 -32.67 -9.78
CA GLU A 97 28.53 -34.04 -10.20
C GLU A 97 27.33 -34.61 -9.41
N LEU A 98 26.40 -33.74 -9.01
CA LEU A 98 25.20 -34.07 -8.26
C LEU A 98 23.97 -34.02 -9.16
N SER A 99 23.01 -34.92 -8.91
CA SER A 99 21.67 -34.80 -9.49
C SER A 99 20.87 -33.75 -8.74
N PRO A 100 20.25 -32.76 -9.42
CA PRO A 100 19.38 -31.80 -8.75
C PRO A 100 18.21 -32.54 -8.09
N PRO A 101 17.84 -32.20 -6.84
CA PRO A 101 16.61 -32.71 -6.25
C PRO A 101 15.39 -32.09 -6.94
N TRP A 102 14.19 -32.49 -6.52
CA TRP A 102 12.97 -31.80 -6.94
C TRP A 102 12.94 -30.40 -6.32
N LEU A 103 12.90 -29.38 -7.16
CA LEU A 103 12.99 -27.97 -6.76
C LEU A 103 11.69 -27.25 -7.08
N GLY A 104 11.30 -26.31 -6.21
CA GLY A 104 10.12 -25.47 -6.42
C GLY A 104 10.25 -24.58 -7.64
N LEU A 105 9.11 -24.12 -8.18
CA LEU A 105 9.13 -23.06 -9.19
C LEU A 105 9.74 -21.78 -8.59
N SER A 106 9.50 -21.47 -7.31
CA SER A 106 10.28 -20.47 -6.58
C SER A 106 11.71 -20.92 -6.33
N VAL A 107 12.69 -20.05 -6.58
CA VAL A 107 14.11 -20.30 -6.27
C VAL A 107 14.39 -20.28 -4.76
N ALA A 108 13.52 -19.65 -3.97
CA ALA A 108 13.60 -19.66 -2.52
C ALA A 108 12.20 -19.89 -1.91
N PRO A 109 11.74 -21.16 -1.86
CA PRO A 109 10.40 -21.51 -1.37
C PRO A 109 10.09 -20.98 0.04
N TRP A 110 11.10 -20.87 0.91
CA TRP A 110 10.95 -20.26 2.23
C TRP A 110 10.55 -18.78 2.16
N ALA A 111 11.23 -17.98 1.32
CA ALA A 111 10.92 -16.56 1.15
C ALA A 111 9.53 -16.33 0.52
N THR A 112 9.14 -17.21 -0.41
CA THR A 112 7.79 -17.24 -0.97
C THR A 112 6.74 -17.62 0.06
N SER A 113 7.03 -18.56 0.95
CA SER A 113 6.12 -18.94 2.04
C SER A 113 5.90 -17.79 3.01
N ILE A 114 6.96 -17.09 3.42
CA ILE A 114 6.83 -15.88 4.27
C ILE A 114 6.04 -14.79 3.54
N SER A 115 6.33 -14.56 2.25
CA SER A 115 5.61 -13.55 1.47
C SER A 115 4.13 -13.87 1.28
N LEU A 116 3.79 -15.15 1.15
CA LEU A 116 2.41 -15.61 1.15
C LEU A 116 1.73 -15.34 2.50
N LEU A 117 2.40 -15.63 3.62
CA LEU A 117 1.88 -15.32 4.96
C LEU A 117 1.69 -13.82 5.18
N ALA A 118 2.54 -12.96 4.59
CA ALA A 118 2.38 -11.51 4.65
C ALA A 118 1.08 -11.02 3.97
N LEU A 119 0.46 -11.81 3.07
CA LEU A 119 -0.84 -11.48 2.47
C LEU A 119 -2.01 -11.64 3.46
N THR A 120 -1.81 -12.30 4.61
CA THR A 120 -2.86 -12.56 5.61
C THR A 120 -3.56 -11.28 6.07
N ALA A 121 -2.78 -10.28 6.50
CA ALA A 121 -3.31 -9.02 7.00
C ALA A 121 -4.08 -8.22 5.94
N PRO A 122 -3.51 -7.91 4.75
CA PRO A 122 -4.25 -7.16 3.74
C PRO A 122 -5.51 -7.91 3.25
N ILE A 123 -5.47 -9.24 3.08
CA ILE A 123 -6.66 -10.02 2.67
C ILE A 123 -7.74 -9.98 3.77
N ALA A 124 -7.37 -10.21 5.03
CA ALA A 124 -8.30 -10.17 6.15
C ALA A 124 -8.97 -8.80 6.28
N ILE A 125 -8.18 -7.72 6.19
CA ILE A 125 -8.67 -6.34 6.25
C ILE A 125 -9.57 -6.02 5.07
N PHE A 126 -9.20 -6.42 3.85
CA PHE A 126 -10.04 -6.22 2.66
C PHE A 126 -11.43 -6.85 2.84
N LEU A 127 -11.47 -8.14 3.21
CA LEU A 127 -12.73 -8.88 3.41
C LEU A 127 -13.54 -8.35 4.61
N GLY A 128 -12.86 -7.98 5.69
CA GLY A 128 -13.48 -7.39 6.87
C GLY A 128 -14.13 -6.03 6.56
N VAL A 129 -13.43 -5.14 5.86
CA VAL A 129 -13.94 -3.82 5.49
C VAL A 129 -15.10 -3.91 4.51
N LEU A 130 -15.11 -4.91 3.60
CA LEU A 130 -16.28 -5.21 2.76
C LEU A 130 -17.52 -5.52 3.58
N SER A 131 -17.37 -6.09 4.78
CA SER A 131 -18.46 -6.42 5.71
C SER A 131 -18.87 -5.26 6.61
N CYS A 132 -18.00 -4.27 6.83
CA CYS A 132 -18.24 -3.12 7.72
C CYS A 132 -19.23 -2.08 7.16
N HIS A 133 -20.09 -1.51 8.03
CA HIS A 133 -20.98 -0.38 7.71
C HIS A 133 -20.23 0.94 7.52
N ALA A 134 -20.92 1.98 7.02
CA ALA A 134 -20.29 3.28 6.76
C ALA A 134 -19.67 3.91 8.02
N ASP A 135 -20.36 3.83 9.16
CA ASP A 135 -19.84 4.40 10.41
C ASP A 135 -18.67 3.57 10.97
N GLU A 136 -18.68 2.25 10.75
CA GLU A 136 -17.57 1.35 11.15
C GLU A 136 -16.33 1.66 10.30
N ARG A 137 -16.47 1.82 8.99
CA ARG A 137 -15.37 2.21 8.10
C ARG A 137 -14.82 3.60 8.43
N GLN A 138 -15.70 4.55 8.77
CA GLN A 138 -15.27 5.87 9.25
C GLN A 138 -14.41 5.75 10.52
N ARG A 139 -14.78 4.90 11.48
CA ARG A 139 -13.98 4.68 12.70
C ARG A 139 -12.63 4.00 12.42
N LEU A 140 -12.56 3.08 11.45
CA LEU A 140 -11.28 2.52 10.98
C LEU A 140 -10.39 3.58 10.32
N MET A 141 -10.97 4.50 9.55
CA MET A 141 -10.24 5.64 8.98
C MET A 141 -9.72 6.58 10.09
N LEU A 142 -10.55 6.90 11.10
CA LEU A 142 -10.13 7.68 12.27
C LEU A 142 -9.01 6.99 13.06
N LEU A 143 -9.07 5.67 13.20
CA LEU A 143 -8.01 4.88 13.83
C LEU A 143 -6.70 5.02 13.05
N ALA A 144 -6.72 4.85 11.73
CA ALA A 144 -5.54 5.04 10.88
C ALA A 144 -5.00 6.48 10.99
N THR A 145 -5.88 7.48 10.98
CA THR A 145 -5.52 8.89 11.21
C THR A 145 -4.87 9.10 12.58
N GLY A 146 -5.43 8.54 13.66
CA GLY A 146 -4.88 8.65 15.00
C GLY A 146 -3.49 8.02 15.13
N ILE A 147 -3.26 6.88 14.47
CA ILE A 147 -1.93 6.26 14.43
C ILE A 147 -0.97 7.13 13.61
N GLY A 148 -1.39 7.69 12.47
CA GLY A 148 -0.58 8.64 11.71
C GLY A 148 -0.21 9.89 12.51
N THR A 149 -1.15 10.44 13.30
CA THR A 149 -0.87 11.53 14.25
C THR A 149 0.17 11.12 15.28
N ALA A 150 0.02 9.93 15.89
CA ALA A 150 1.00 9.41 16.84
C ALA A 150 2.38 9.19 16.21
N THR A 151 2.43 8.79 14.93
CA THR A 151 3.68 8.68 14.16
C THR A 151 4.38 10.03 14.04
N VAL A 152 3.68 11.11 13.69
CA VAL A 152 4.30 12.45 13.61
C VAL A 152 4.82 12.90 14.97
N LEU A 153 4.06 12.67 16.05
CA LEU A 153 4.52 13.02 17.39
C LEU A 153 5.78 12.25 17.78
N LEU A 154 5.86 10.97 17.40
CA LEU A 154 7.06 10.16 17.57
C LEU A 154 8.24 10.70 16.74
N GLU A 155 8.03 11.08 15.48
CA GLU A 155 9.06 11.71 14.63
C GLU A 155 9.64 12.96 15.30
N VAL A 156 8.77 13.83 15.82
CA VAL A 156 9.17 15.04 16.54
C VAL A 156 10.02 14.69 17.77
N MET A 157 9.60 13.70 18.56
CA MET A 157 10.35 13.25 19.74
C MET A 157 11.70 12.65 19.37
N GLN A 158 11.77 11.84 18.32
CA GLN A 158 13.03 11.24 17.82
C GLN A 158 14.01 12.33 17.38
N VAL A 159 13.55 13.29 16.59
CA VAL A 159 14.39 14.40 16.10
C VAL A 159 14.86 15.29 17.26
N LEU A 160 13.99 15.65 18.20
CA LEU A 160 14.35 16.53 19.32
C LEU A 160 15.31 15.88 20.31
N GLN A 161 15.20 14.57 20.56
CA GLN A 161 16.10 13.85 21.47
C GLN A 161 17.42 13.42 20.80
N GLY A 162 17.47 13.49 19.47
CA GLY A 162 18.66 13.25 18.68
C GLY A 162 19.03 11.76 18.52
N PRO A 163 20.12 11.46 17.79
CA PRO A 163 20.40 10.12 17.25
C PRO A 163 20.56 8.97 18.26
N LYS A 164 20.79 9.28 19.54
CA LYS A 164 21.04 8.30 20.61
C LYS A 164 19.79 7.93 21.40
N THR A 165 18.62 8.47 21.05
CA THR A 165 17.38 8.15 21.77
C THR A 165 16.99 6.68 21.61
N THR A 166 16.43 6.09 22.66
CA THR A 166 15.82 4.76 22.64
C THR A 166 14.52 4.71 21.83
N LEU A 167 14.01 5.87 21.40
CA LEU A 167 12.82 5.96 20.55
C LEU A 167 13.09 5.64 19.09
N HIS A 168 14.36 5.54 18.65
CA HIS A 168 14.68 4.99 17.34
C HIS A 168 14.59 3.47 17.38
N PHE A 169 13.61 2.91 16.68
CA PHE A 169 13.40 1.46 16.58
C PHE A 169 14.30 0.79 15.54
N TYR A 170 14.89 1.58 14.64
CA TYR A 170 15.75 1.13 13.55
C TYR A 170 17.04 1.95 13.54
N SER A 171 17.41 2.60 12.43
CA SER A 171 18.55 3.51 12.41
C SER A 171 18.18 4.90 12.92
N ALA A 172 19.18 5.68 13.34
CA ALA A 172 18.99 7.07 13.76
C ALA A 172 18.58 8.02 12.61
N ALA A 173 18.75 7.58 11.35
CA ALA A 173 18.31 8.32 10.17
C ALA A 173 16.83 8.06 9.84
N ASP A 174 16.25 7.01 10.42
CA ASP A 174 14.87 6.61 10.19
C ASP A 174 13.98 7.16 11.31
N VAL A 175 12.93 7.88 10.90
CA VAL A 175 11.97 8.52 11.78
C VAL A 175 10.58 7.94 11.60
N GLY A 176 9.82 7.91 12.69
CA GLY A 176 8.51 7.29 12.81
C GLY A 176 8.56 5.80 13.13
N LEU A 177 7.57 5.07 12.63
CA LEU A 177 7.35 3.64 12.88
C LEU A 177 7.93 2.72 11.79
N PHE A 178 8.51 3.30 10.73
CA PHE A 178 8.97 2.55 9.57
C PHE A 178 10.50 2.53 9.48
N VAL A 179 11.02 1.45 8.91
CA VAL A 179 12.44 1.34 8.55
C VAL A 179 12.79 2.33 7.45
N ASN A 180 11.86 2.58 6.51
CA ASN A 180 12.08 3.50 5.40
C ASN A 180 11.28 4.79 5.64
N LYS A 181 11.98 5.92 5.75
CA LYS A 181 11.36 7.25 5.89
C LYS A 181 10.38 7.61 4.75
N ASN A 182 10.60 7.11 3.53
CA ASN A 182 9.65 7.29 2.42
C ASN A 182 8.33 6.54 2.69
N HIS A 183 8.38 5.44 3.45
CA HIS A 183 7.18 4.69 3.84
C HIS A 183 6.45 5.36 5.00
N THR A 184 7.17 5.99 5.93
CA THR A 184 6.54 6.88 6.93
C THR A 184 5.78 8.01 6.22
N ALA A 185 6.44 8.68 5.27
CA ALA A 185 5.78 9.67 4.42
C ALA A 185 4.57 9.11 3.67
N ALA A 186 4.67 7.88 3.17
CA ALA A 186 3.58 7.21 2.49
C ALA A 186 2.37 6.96 3.38
N LEU A 187 2.59 6.67 4.66
CA LEU A 187 1.50 6.63 5.64
C LEU A 187 0.86 8.02 5.78
N LEU A 188 1.65 9.07 6.00
CA LEU A 188 1.16 10.43 6.26
C LEU A 188 0.34 11.00 5.10
N TYR A 189 0.82 10.90 3.85
CA TYR A 189 0.01 11.34 2.72
C TYR A 189 -1.22 10.47 2.51
N SER A 190 -1.19 9.18 2.90
CA SER A 190 -2.33 8.26 2.76
C SER A 190 -3.42 8.53 3.80
N VAL A 191 -3.05 8.86 5.04
CA VAL A 191 -4.05 9.14 6.09
C VAL A 191 -4.67 10.53 5.95
N THR A 192 -4.06 11.44 5.19
CA THR A 192 -4.57 12.81 4.95
C THR A 192 -5.99 12.83 4.34
N PRO A 193 -6.29 12.16 3.21
CA PRO A 193 -7.65 12.14 2.62
C PRO A 193 -8.64 11.35 3.47
N LEU A 194 -8.17 10.31 4.17
CA LEU A 194 -8.98 9.53 5.10
C LEU A 194 -9.42 10.38 6.29
N ALA A 195 -8.50 11.16 6.85
CA ALA A 195 -8.77 12.11 7.92
C ALA A 195 -9.74 13.21 7.47
N ALA A 196 -9.50 13.79 6.29
CA ALA A 196 -10.37 14.80 5.70
C ALA A 196 -11.83 14.32 5.62
N TYR A 197 -12.06 13.13 5.06
CA TYR A 197 -13.40 12.55 4.99
C TYR A 197 -13.96 12.23 6.39
N ALA A 198 -13.19 11.54 7.23
CA ALA A 198 -13.69 11.01 8.49
C ALA A 198 -13.98 12.10 9.53
N LEU A 199 -13.16 13.16 9.58
CA LEU A 199 -13.38 14.31 10.45
C LEU A 199 -14.50 15.21 9.93
N GLU A 200 -14.62 15.43 8.61
CA GLU A 200 -15.75 16.19 8.03
C GLU A 200 -17.10 15.58 8.46
N ARG A 201 -17.17 14.24 8.46
CA ARG A 201 -18.37 13.50 8.86
C ARG A 201 -18.59 13.52 10.39
N TYR A 202 -17.54 13.58 11.20
CA TYR A 202 -17.63 13.56 12.68
C TYR A 202 -17.93 14.93 13.30
N LEU A 203 -17.23 15.99 12.88
CA LEU A 203 -17.27 17.31 13.54
C LEU A 203 -18.36 18.26 13.04
N SER A 204 -19.27 17.77 12.18
CA SER A 204 -20.26 18.55 11.43
C SER A 204 -19.65 19.61 10.51
N ARG A 205 -20.13 19.65 9.26
CA ARG A 205 -19.60 20.50 8.16
C ARG A 205 -19.51 22.01 8.47
N ARG A 206 -20.21 22.49 9.50
CA ARG A 206 -20.39 23.92 9.81
C ARG A 206 -19.69 24.40 11.08
N SER A 207 -19.04 23.53 11.86
CA SER A 207 -18.35 23.99 13.06
C SER A 207 -16.98 24.61 12.70
N VAL A 208 -16.70 25.81 13.19
CA VAL A 208 -15.37 26.44 13.07
C VAL A 208 -14.29 25.54 13.67
N TYR A 209 -14.62 24.83 14.75
CA TYR A 209 -13.76 23.83 15.38
C TYR A 209 -13.39 22.67 14.44
N GLY A 210 -14.32 22.21 13.59
CA GLY A 210 -14.05 21.18 12.60
C GLY A 210 -13.05 21.62 11.54
N VAL A 211 -13.19 22.86 11.05
CA VAL A 211 -12.24 23.45 10.09
C VAL A 211 -10.86 23.63 10.72
N LEU A 212 -10.80 24.15 11.95
CA LEU A 212 -9.54 24.34 12.66
C LEU A 212 -8.85 23.00 12.97
N ALA A 213 -9.60 21.97 13.37
CA ALA A 213 -9.06 20.64 13.62
C ALA A 213 -8.47 20.02 12.35
N MET A 214 -9.15 20.14 11.21
CA MET A 214 -8.62 19.66 9.92
C MET A 214 -7.35 20.42 9.50
N PHE A 215 -7.31 21.74 9.72
CA PHE A 215 -6.12 22.53 9.43
C PHE A 215 -4.93 22.16 10.33
N ALA A 216 -5.16 22.06 11.64
CA ALA A 216 -4.14 21.67 12.59
C ALA A 216 -3.57 20.29 12.25
N LEU A 217 -4.45 19.34 11.89
CA LEU A 217 -4.03 18.01 11.46
C LEU A 217 -3.24 18.05 10.15
N PHE A 218 -3.67 18.88 9.18
CA PHE A 218 -2.95 19.05 7.94
C PHE A 218 -1.55 19.63 8.17
N MET A 219 -1.43 20.69 8.97
CA MET A 219 -0.15 21.28 9.35
C MET A 219 0.75 20.27 10.04
N LEU A 220 0.18 19.44 10.92
CA LEU A 220 0.91 18.37 11.59
C LEU A 220 1.42 17.32 10.60
N PHE A 221 0.60 16.85 9.66
CA PHE A 221 1.04 15.88 8.65
C PHE A 221 2.06 16.49 7.68
N THR A 222 1.93 17.75 7.30
CA THR A 222 2.96 18.46 6.54
C THR A 222 4.27 18.54 7.31
N LEU A 223 4.23 18.84 8.61
CA LEU A 223 5.41 18.83 9.47
C LEU A 223 6.08 17.46 9.48
N GLY A 224 5.33 16.37 9.69
CA GLY A 224 5.87 15.01 9.64
C GLY A 224 6.48 14.66 8.28
N LEU A 225 5.80 15.00 7.18
CA LEU A 225 6.32 14.81 5.83
C LEU A 225 7.66 15.54 5.63
N MET A 226 7.81 16.75 6.17
CA MET A 226 9.08 17.49 6.11
C MET A 226 10.19 16.80 6.92
N MET A 227 9.85 16.21 8.07
CA MET A 227 10.80 15.47 8.91
C MET A 227 11.38 14.22 8.23
N THR A 228 10.64 13.61 7.29
CA THR A 228 11.17 12.49 6.48
C THR A 228 12.31 12.90 5.54
N GLY A 229 12.43 14.19 5.20
CA GLY A 229 13.43 14.69 4.25
C GLY A 229 13.27 14.11 2.84
N SER A 230 12.07 13.66 2.46
CA SER A 230 11.79 13.07 1.14
C SER A 230 11.02 14.06 0.24
N ARG A 231 11.54 14.30 -0.97
CA ARG A 231 10.92 15.24 -1.93
C ARG A 231 9.66 14.67 -2.57
N ALA A 232 9.75 13.41 -2.98
CA ALA A 232 8.62 12.67 -3.54
C ALA A 232 7.48 12.66 -2.52
N ALA A 233 7.80 12.46 -1.23
CA ALA A 233 6.83 12.55 -0.14
C ALA A 233 6.14 13.92 -0.04
N LEU A 234 6.88 15.02 -0.13
CA LEU A 234 6.29 16.36 -0.09
C LEU A 234 5.39 16.62 -1.30
N LEU A 235 5.77 16.15 -2.49
CA LEU A 235 4.93 16.24 -3.69
C LEU A 235 3.65 15.40 -3.53
N PHE A 236 3.76 14.15 -3.10
CA PHE A 236 2.60 13.30 -2.84
C PHE A 236 1.72 13.85 -1.71
N GLY A 237 2.32 14.43 -0.68
CA GLY A 237 1.64 15.16 0.38
C GLY A 237 0.87 16.37 -0.13
N LEU A 238 1.48 17.18 -1.02
CA LEU A 238 0.83 18.32 -1.65
C LEU A 238 -0.34 17.90 -2.54
N VAL A 239 -0.16 16.86 -3.36
CA VAL A 239 -1.24 16.30 -4.20
C VAL A 239 -2.35 15.75 -3.31
N SER A 240 -1.99 15.00 -2.26
CA SER A 240 -2.92 14.47 -1.27
C SER A 240 -3.73 15.58 -0.61
N ALA A 241 -3.08 16.67 -0.21
CA ALA A 241 -3.70 17.88 0.34
C ALA A 241 -4.70 18.50 -0.63
N ALA A 242 -4.27 18.74 -1.86
CA ALA A 242 -5.06 19.41 -2.88
C ALA A 242 -6.31 18.60 -3.27
N LEU A 243 -6.18 17.27 -3.36
CA LEU A 243 -7.31 16.39 -3.66
C LEU A 243 -8.24 16.24 -2.44
N SER A 244 -7.68 16.19 -1.22
CA SER A 244 -8.46 16.24 0.04
C SER A 244 -9.22 17.55 0.18
N TYR A 245 -8.67 18.64 -0.32
CA TYR A 245 -9.34 19.92 -0.40
C TYR A 245 -10.53 19.89 -1.37
N ALA A 246 -10.31 19.39 -2.58
CA ALA A 246 -11.37 19.26 -3.59
C ALA A 246 -12.55 18.42 -3.08
N LEU A 247 -12.26 17.35 -2.32
CA LEU A 247 -13.24 16.52 -1.59
C LEU A 247 -14.16 17.33 -0.67
N ILE A 248 -13.58 18.21 0.15
CA ILE A 248 -14.30 18.99 1.15
C ILE A 248 -15.08 20.12 0.45
N LEU A 249 -14.48 20.79 -0.53
CA LEU A 249 -15.03 21.99 -1.15
C LEU A 249 -16.07 21.71 -2.26
N GLY A 250 -16.06 20.53 -2.89
CA GLY A 250 -16.97 20.19 -3.99
C GLY A 250 -18.45 20.43 -3.69
N ASP A 251 -18.87 20.27 -2.43
CA ASP A 251 -20.26 20.52 -1.99
C ASP A 251 -20.52 22.01 -1.63
N ARG A 252 -19.47 22.78 -1.29
CA ARG A 252 -19.58 24.16 -0.78
C ARG A 252 -19.60 25.22 -1.89
N LEU A 253 -19.13 24.87 -3.10
CA LEU A 253 -19.12 25.81 -4.21
C LEU A 253 -20.52 26.27 -4.65
N GLY A 254 -21.57 25.49 -4.35
CA GLY A 254 -22.95 25.80 -4.69
C GLY A 254 -23.71 26.70 -3.69
N HIS A 255 -23.27 26.86 -2.44
CA HIS A 255 -24.06 27.57 -1.41
C HIS A 255 -23.17 28.46 -0.51
N ALA A 256 -23.39 29.78 -0.61
CA ALA A 256 -22.82 30.91 0.16
C ALA A 256 -21.34 31.30 -0.08
N ARG A 257 -21.10 32.63 -0.18
CA ARG A 257 -19.77 33.26 -0.36
C ARG A 257 -18.92 33.30 0.93
N ALA A 258 -19.55 33.30 2.10
CA ALA A 258 -18.88 33.45 3.40
C ALA A 258 -18.08 32.20 3.84
N ASP A 259 -18.55 30.99 3.51
CA ASP A 259 -17.86 29.73 3.82
C ASP A 259 -16.61 29.50 2.97
N LYS A 260 -16.53 30.15 1.80
CA LYS A 260 -15.38 30.02 0.89
C LYS A 260 -14.16 30.75 1.46
N ALA A 261 -14.34 31.95 2.02
CA ALA A 261 -13.24 32.75 2.55
C ALA A 261 -12.50 32.04 3.70
N ALA A 262 -13.21 31.51 4.69
CA ALA A 262 -12.60 30.80 5.83
C ALA A 262 -11.80 29.55 5.41
N ILE A 263 -12.20 28.91 4.31
CA ILE A 263 -11.54 27.71 3.78
C ILE A 263 -10.32 28.08 2.93
N TYR A 264 -10.42 29.12 2.09
CA TYR A 264 -9.28 29.65 1.33
C TYR A 264 -8.21 30.24 2.25
N PHE A 265 -8.60 30.91 3.36
CA PHE A 265 -7.66 31.47 4.34
C PHE A 265 -6.84 30.43 5.11
N VAL A 266 -7.29 29.18 5.11
CA VAL A 266 -6.71 28.12 5.93
C VAL A 266 -5.94 27.13 5.05
N ILE A 267 -6.52 26.73 3.92
CA ILE A 267 -5.95 25.66 3.10
C ILE A 267 -5.04 26.20 1.99
N ALA A 268 -5.28 27.42 1.48
CA ALA A 268 -4.37 28.01 0.50
C ALA A 268 -2.98 28.30 1.10
N PRO A 269 -2.84 28.88 2.31
CA PRO A 269 -1.52 29.02 2.94
C PRO A 269 -0.85 27.68 3.18
N ALA A 270 -1.61 26.64 3.51
CA ALA A 270 -1.09 25.30 3.71
C ALA A 270 -0.45 24.70 2.45
N LEU A 271 -1.16 24.83 1.32
CA LEU A 271 -0.67 24.44 -0.01
C LEU A 271 0.50 25.31 -0.47
N ILE A 272 0.43 26.62 -0.22
CA ILE A 272 1.49 27.58 -0.53
C ILE A 272 2.74 27.27 0.28
N ILE A 273 2.64 27.09 1.60
CA ILE A 273 3.76 26.75 2.48
C ILE A 273 4.38 25.43 2.03
N THR A 274 3.57 24.40 1.78
CA THR A 274 4.07 23.10 1.30
C THR A 274 4.79 23.26 -0.04
N GLY A 275 4.20 24.00 -0.99
CA GLY A 275 4.78 24.26 -2.31
C GLY A 275 6.04 25.15 -2.28
N LEU A 276 6.08 26.14 -1.38
CA LEU A 276 7.22 27.04 -1.20
C LEU A 276 8.37 26.38 -0.45
N LEU A 277 8.08 25.51 0.52
CA LEU A 277 9.09 24.83 1.32
C LEU A 277 9.66 23.60 0.61
N ALA A 278 8.89 22.92 -0.26
CA ALA A 278 9.35 21.73 -0.98
C ALA A 278 10.70 21.94 -1.73
N PRO A 279 10.96 23.08 -2.39
CA PRO A 279 12.27 23.39 -2.96
C PRO A 279 13.40 23.55 -1.93
N TYR A 280 13.15 24.08 -0.73
CA TYR A 280 14.21 24.33 0.27
C TYR A 280 14.71 23.04 0.93
N PHE A 281 13.82 22.07 1.16
CA PHE A 281 14.22 20.71 1.54
C PHE A 281 14.83 19.93 0.35
N GLY A 282 14.80 20.50 -0.86
CA GLY A 282 15.39 19.97 -2.09
C GLY A 282 16.61 20.74 -2.62
N LEU A 283 16.97 21.89 -2.06
CA LEU A 283 18.07 22.69 -2.61
C LEU A 283 19.42 22.02 -2.34
N ALA A 284 19.57 21.37 -1.19
CA ALA A 284 20.78 20.61 -0.82
C ALA A 284 21.19 19.58 -1.88
N GLN A 285 20.31 18.66 -2.30
CA GLN A 285 20.71 17.69 -3.35
C GLN A 285 20.68 18.27 -4.78
N ILE A 286 20.05 19.43 -5.05
CA ILE A 286 20.26 20.12 -6.33
C ILE A 286 21.69 20.67 -6.38
N ILE A 287 22.16 21.23 -5.26
CA ILE A 287 23.56 21.61 -5.06
C ILE A 287 24.45 20.38 -5.15
N ASP A 288 24.14 19.26 -4.48
CA ASP A 288 24.94 18.03 -4.54
C ASP A 288 24.96 17.45 -5.97
N ARG A 289 23.84 17.49 -6.71
CA ARG A 289 23.76 17.03 -8.11
C ARG A 289 24.52 17.95 -9.07
N LEU A 290 24.46 19.27 -8.88
CA LEU A 290 25.28 20.24 -9.61
C LEU A 290 26.78 20.13 -9.23
N ALA A 291 27.08 19.68 -8.02
CA ALA A 291 28.43 19.41 -7.52
C ALA A 291 28.94 18.00 -7.88
N GLY A 292 28.15 17.16 -8.56
CA GLY A 292 28.54 15.80 -8.96
C GLY A 292 28.63 14.79 -7.80
N GLN A 293 27.98 15.07 -6.66
CA GLN A 293 28.03 14.27 -5.43
C GLN A 293 26.77 13.45 -5.14
N ASP A 294 25.77 13.42 -6.05
CA ASP A 294 24.52 12.67 -5.86
C ASP A 294 24.67 11.16 -6.16
N ILE A 295 25.46 10.48 -5.33
CA ILE A 295 25.73 9.03 -5.39
C ILE A 295 24.43 8.22 -5.20
N ALA A 296 23.50 8.71 -4.38
CA ALA A 296 22.27 7.99 -4.02
C ALA A 296 21.27 7.91 -5.18
N ALA A 297 21.10 8.97 -5.97
CA ALA A 297 20.23 8.93 -7.15
C ALA A 297 20.81 8.02 -8.24
N ASP A 298 22.12 8.07 -8.47
CA ASP A 298 22.82 7.24 -9.46
C ASP A 298 22.74 5.74 -9.11
N THR A 299 22.87 5.43 -7.81
CA THR A 299 22.71 4.05 -7.30
C THR A 299 21.30 3.51 -7.55
N ARG A 300 20.23 4.28 -7.30
CA ARG A 300 18.85 3.82 -7.52
C ARG A 300 18.53 3.49 -8.98
N TRP A 301 18.96 4.34 -9.91
CA TRP A 301 18.75 4.08 -11.33
C TRP A 301 19.48 2.82 -11.78
N THR A 302 20.67 2.60 -11.24
CA THR A 302 21.44 1.41 -11.58
C THR A 302 20.83 0.15 -10.97
N VAL A 303 20.35 0.19 -9.71
CA VAL A 303 19.57 -0.90 -9.10
C VAL A 303 18.33 -1.21 -9.94
N LEU A 304 17.58 -0.21 -10.38
CA LEU A 304 16.39 -0.41 -11.20
C LEU A 304 16.73 -1.07 -12.54
N ARG A 305 17.82 -0.66 -13.18
CA ARG A 305 18.30 -1.25 -14.44
C ARG A 305 18.67 -2.73 -14.25
N VAL A 306 19.49 -3.04 -13.25
CA VAL A 306 19.88 -4.42 -12.93
C VAL A 306 18.65 -5.27 -12.56
N SER A 307 17.69 -4.69 -11.84
CA SER A 307 16.42 -5.35 -11.51
C SER A 307 15.61 -5.68 -12.77
N PHE A 308 15.61 -4.80 -13.77
CA PHE A 308 14.94 -5.03 -15.05
C PHE A 308 15.65 -6.13 -15.86
N GLU A 309 16.98 -6.11 -15.95
CA GLU A 309 17.78 -7.15 -16.60
C GLU A 309 17.55 -8.52 -15.92
N THR A 310 17.49 -8.54 -14.59
CA THR A 310 17.13 -9.73 -13.80
C THR A 310 15.71 -10.18 -14.13
N ALA A 311 14.72 -9.27 -14.17
CA ALA A 311 13.35 -9.60 -14.54
C ALA A 311 13.24 -10.24 -15.92
N GLN A 312 14.01 -9.77 -16.90
CA GLN A 312 14.07 -10.36 -18.24
C GLN A 312 14.59 -11.80 -18.21
N ALA A 313 15.58 -12.09 -17.37
CA ALA A 313 16.16 -13.44 -17.28
C ALA A 313 15.21 -14.49 -16.68
N PHE A 314 14.28 -14.08 -15.81
CA PHE A 314 13.27 -14.97 -15.23
C PHE A 314 11.91 -14.92 -15.96
N PHE A 315 11.72 -14.03 -16.93
CA PHE A 315 10.48 -13.93 -17.70
C PHE A 315 10.28 -15.15 -18.61
N PRO A 316 9.05 -15.68 -18.79
CA PRO A 316 7.76 -15.19 -18.30
C PRO A 316 7.30 -15.75 -16.95
N ILE A 317 8.08 -16.62 -16.31
CA ILE A 317 7.62 -17.40 -15.15
C ILE A 317 7.84 -16.67 -13.82
N GLY A 318 8.95 -15.94 -13.70
CA GLY A 318 9.38 -15.30 -12.48
C GLY A 318 10.26 -16.19 -11.59
N SER A 319 10.88 -15.55 -10.60
CA SER A 319 11.81 -16.18 -9.66
C SER A 319 11.13 -16.75 -8.40
N GLY A 320 9.93 -16.30 -8.06
CA GLY A 320 9.27 -16.58 -6.78
C GLY A 320 8.88 -15.27 -6.07
N LEU A 321 7.72 -15.22 -5.41
CA LEU A 321 7.37 -14.06 -4.60
C LEU A 321 8.37 -13.90 -3.45
N GLY A 322 8.88 -12.69 -3.23
CA GLY A 322 9.83 -12.38 -2.16
C GLY A 322 11.25 -12.87 -2.39
N THR A 323 11.65 -13.21 -3.62
CA THR A 323 13.00 -13.72 -3.91
C THR A 323 13.96 -12.66 -4.42
N PHE A 324 13.58 -11.37 -4.37
CA PHE A 324 14.38 -10.28 -4.94
C PHE A 324 15.84 -10.28 -4.46
N ASP A 325 16.04 -10.29 -3.15
CA ASP A 325 17.35 -10.26 -2.48
C ASP A 325 18.22 -11.49 -2.79
N ARG A 326 17.63 -12.56 -3.36
CA ARG A 326 18.34 -13.79 -3.75
C ARG A 326 18.76 -13.82 -5.20
N VAL A 327 17.97 -13.20 -6.08
CA VAL A 327 18.23 -13.24 -7.53
C VAL A 327 18.93 -12.01 -8.05
N TYR A 328 18.71 -10.85 -7.44
CA TYR A 328 19.37 -9.61 -7.84
C TYR A 328 20.92 -9.71 -7.80
N PRO A 329 21.55 -10.30 -6.76
CA PRO A 329 23.02 -10.39 -6.71
C PRO A 329 23.65 -11.22 -7.83
N LEU A 330 22.88 -12.08 -8.52
CA LEU A 330 23.38 -12.87 -9.66
C LEU A 330 23.69 -11.99 -10.90
N TYR A 331 23.07 -10.81 -10.97
CA TYR A 331 23.19 -9.86 -12.08
C TYR A 331 23.86 -8.55 -11.65
N GLU A 332 24.18 -8.40 -10.37
CA GLU A 332 24.82 -7.19 -9.84
C GLU A 332 26.27 -7.06 -10.35
N PRO A 333 26.63 -5.94 -11.00
CA PRO A 333 28.01 -5.67 -11.39
C PRO A 333 28.96 -5.67 -10.19
N THR A 334 30.13 -6.30 -10.34
CA THR A 334 31.15 -6.36 -9.27
C THR A 334 31.63 -4.98 -8.82
N SER A 335 31.58 -3.99 -9.70
CA SER A 335 31.88 -2.58 -9.40
C SER A 335 30.89 -1.91 -8.45
N MET A 336 29.73 -2.52 -8.20
CA MET A 336 28.66 -2.02 -7.35
C MET A 336 28.41 -2.88 -6.12
N ILE A 337 29.24 -3.89 -5.85
CA ILE A 337 29.14 -4.68 -4.62
C ILE A 337 29.44 -3.73 -3.45
N LEU A 338 28.38 -3.20 -2.86
CA LEU A 338 28.42 -2.36 -1.68
C LEU A 338 28.53 -3.26 -0.44
N PRO A 339 29.04 -2.74 0.70
CA PRO A 339 28.95 -3.43 1.98
C PRO A 339 27.52 -3.59 2.50
N ALA A 340 26.50 -3.16 1.74
CA ALA A 340 25.09 -3.17 2.10
C ALA A 340 24.28 -3.98 1.08
N ILE A 341 23.32 -4.76 1.57
CA ILE A 341 22.45 -5.61 0.74
C ILE A 341 21.37 -4.74 0.11
N VAL A 342 21.23 -4.82 -1.22
CA VAL A 342 20.11 -4.25 -1.97
C VAL A 342 18.88 -5.15 -1.74
N ASN A 343 17.95 -4.69 -0.92
CA ASN A 343 16.81 -5.51 -0.49
C ASN A 343 15.61 -5.45 -1.45
N HIS A 344 15.49 -4.41 -2.26
CA HIS A 344 14.35 -4.16 -3.15
C HIS A 344 14.73 -3.32 -4.37
N ALA A 345 13.91 -3.41 -5.43
CA ALA A 345 14.17 -2.74 -6.71
C ALA A 345 13.99 -1.21 -6.70
N HIS A 346 13.44 -0.62 -5.62
CA HIS A 346 12.90 0.75 -5.64
C HIS A 346 11.84 0.98 -6.73
N ASN A 347 11.13 -0.10 -7.11
CA ASN A 347 10.00 -0.09 -8.01
C ASN A 347 9.19 -1.38 -7.83
N ASP A 348 8.01 -1.30 -7.23
CA ASP A 348 7.17 -2.48 -6.96
C ASP A 348 6.78 -3.25 -8.23
N ILE A 349 6.61 -2.54 -9.36
CA ILE A 349 6.16 -3.14 -10.63
C ILE A 349 7.26 -4.01 -11.24
N VAL A 350 8.49 -3.50 -11.30
CA VAL A 350 9.65 -4.25 -11.79
C VAL A 350 9.95 -5.43 -10.88
N GLU A 351 9.88 -5.24 -9.56
CA GLU A 351 10.08 -6.33 -8.61
C GLU A 351 9.01 -7.41 -8.74
N LEU A 352 7.72 -7.04 -8.86
CA LEU A 352 6.65 -8.01 -9.11
C LEU A 352 6.80 -8.73 -10.46
N ALA A 353 7.26 -8.04 -11.50
CA ALA A 353 7.54 -8.68 -12.78
C ALA A 353 8.70 -9.70 -12.67
N MET A 354 9.72 -9.39 -11.88
CA MET A 354 10.83 -10.31 -11.63
C MET A 354 10.43 -11.53 -10.79
N GLU A 355 9.56 -11.33 -9.80
CA GLU A 355 9.14 -12.35 -8.84
C GLU A 355 8.02 -13.24 -9.36
N LEU A 356 7.06 -12.68 -10.09
CA LEU A 356 5.84 -13.35 -10.55
C LEU A 356 5.72 -13.44 -12.08
N GLY A 357 6.68 -12.89 -12.83
CA GLY A 357 6.71 -12.95 -14.29
C GLY A 357 5.50 -12.27 -14.94
N LEU A 358 5.06 -12.84 -16.06
CA LEU A 358 3.89 -12.38 -16.81
C LEU A 358 2.61 -12.37 -15.96
N VAL A 359 2.44 -13.38 -15.10
CA VAL A 359 1.25 -13.47 -14.24
C VAL A 359 1.19 -12.30 -13.26
N GLY A 360 2.33 -11.88 -12.70
CA GLY A 360 2.42 -10.69 -11.86
C GLY A 360 2.00 -9.41 -12.59
N VAL A 361 2.55 -9.20 -13.79
CA VAL A 361 2.21 -8.04 -14.62
C VAL A 361 0.71 -8.00 -14.94
N LEU A 362 0.15 -9.12 -15.39
CA LEU A 362 -1.28 -9.22 -15.68
C LEU A 362 -2.13 -8.98 -14.43
N LEU A 363 -1.73 -9.52 -13.28
CA LEU A 363 -2.44 -9.32 -12.02
C LEU A 363 -2.51 -7.84 -11.64
N VAL A 364 -1.39 -7.11 -11.73
CA VAL A 364 -1.35 -5.66 -11.47
C VAL A 364 -2.28 -4.91 -12.44
N LEU A 365 -2.18 -5.20 -13.75
CA LEU A 365 -3.03 -4.56 -14.76
C LEU A 365 -4.51 -4.84 -14.54
N CYS A 366 -4.88 -6.07 -14.20
CA CYS A 366 -6.27 -6.43 -13.90
C CYS A 366 -6.79 -5.75 -12.63
N TRP A 367 -5.98 -5.65 -11.57
CA TRP A 367 -6.35 -4.89 -10.37
C TRP A 367 -6.52 -3.39 -10.65
N LEU A 368 -5.66 -2.80 -11.49
CA LEU A 368 -5.79 -1.40 -11.92
C LEU A 368 -7.06 -1.16 -12.76
N ALA A 369 -7.31 -2.01 -13.76
CA ALA A 369 -8.51 -1.95 -14.58
C ALA A 369 -9.78 -2.09 -13.73
N ALA A 370 -9.75 -3.04 -12.80
CA ALA A 370 -10.80 -3.25 -11.82
C ALA A 370 -11.08 -2.03 -10.94
N MET A 371 -10.02 -1.41 -10.39
CA MET A 371 -10.12 -0.16 -9.62
C MET A 371 -10.74 0.96 -10.45
N LEU A 372 -10.30 1.14 -11.70
CA LEU A 372 -10.83 2.16 -12.59
C LEU A 372 -12.32 1.92 -12.89
N ILE A 373 -12.71 0.70 -13.23
CA ILE A 373 -14.11 0.34 -13.49
C ILE A 373 -14.98 0.59 -12.26
N ALA A 374 -14.52 0.18 -11.08
CA ALA A 374 -15.24 0.40 -9.83
C ALA A 374 -15.37 1.89 -9.52
N ALA A 375 -14.29 2.66 -9.66
CA ALA A 375 -14.31 4.12 -9.48
C ALA A 375 -15.35 4.76 -10.42
N LEU A 376 -15.31 4.48 -11.72
CA LEU A 376 -16.25 5.00 -12.73
C LEU A 376 -17.70 4.66 -12.41
N ARG A 377 -17.99 3.40 -12.06
CA ARG A 377 -19.36 2.98 -11.68
C ARG A 377 -19.85 3.72 -10.44
N ASN A 378 -18.96 3.94 -9.48
CA ASN A 378 -19.29 4.59 -8.22
C ASN A 378 -19.51 6.10 -8.34
N PHE A 379 -19.05 6.76 -9.41
CA PHE A 379 -19.37 8.19 -9.66
C PHE A 379 -20.86 8.42 -9.90
N SER A 380 -21.61 7.39 -10.33
CA SER A 380 -23.07 7.44 -10.49
C SER A 380 -23.87 7.32 -9.18
N GLU A 381 -23.19 7.21 -8.03
CA GLU A 381 -23.81 7.04 -6.72
C GLU A 381 -24.55 8.31 -6.25
N GLY A 382 -25.84 8.18 -5.92
CA GLY A 382 -26.65 9.32 -5.45
C GLY A 382 -26.24 9.87 -4.07
N SER A 383 -25.59 9.05 -3.22
CA SER A 383 -25.13 9.48 -1.90
C SER A 383 -23.81 10.26 -2.00
N ALA A 384 -23.86 11.58 -1.71
CA ALA A 384 -22.66 12.43 -1.65
C ALA A 384 -21.63 11.90 -0.64
N THR A 385 -22.07 11.39 0.51
CA THR A 385 -21.16 10.90 1.54
C THR A 385 -20.40 9.65 1.11
N LEU A 386 -21.07 8.70 0.45
CA LEU A 386 -20.39 7.50 -0.10
C LEU A 386 -19.44 7.85 -1.24
N ARG A 387 -19.77 8.84 -2.09
CA ARG A 387 -18.86 9.32 -3.13
C ARG A 387 -17.58 9.91 -2.53
N LYS A 388 -17.69 10.73 -1.48
CA LYS A 388 -16.53 11.30 -0.79
C LYS A 388 -15.65 10.23 -0.14
N GLU A 389 -16.27 9.26 0.53
CA GLU A 389 -15.54 8.13 1.13
C GLU A 389 -14.70 7.38 0.08
N ARG A 390 -15.32 7.05 -1.06
CA ARG A 390 -14.65 6.33 -2.15
C ARG A 390 -13.58 7.17 -2.83
N PHE A 391 -13.81 8.46 -3.00
CA PHE A 391 -12.82 9.34 -3.60
C PHE A 391 -11.62 9.55 -2.66
N ALA A 392 -11.81 9.61 -1.35
CA ALA A 392 -10.71 9.58 -0.38
C ALA A 392 -9.88 8.29 -0.51
N ALA A 393 -10.53 7.13 -0.58
CA ALA A 393 -9.86 5.86 -0.81
C ALA A 393 -9.13 5.80 -2.18
N LEU A 394 -9.72 6.40 -3.22
CA LEU A 394 -9.11 6.46 -4.56
C LEU A 394 -7.84 7.33 -4.59
N ILE A 395 -7.82 8.45 -3.86
CA ILE A 395 -6.60 9.25 -3.68
C ILE A 395 -5.49 8.40 -3.08
N VAL A 396 -5.78 7.67 -1.99
CA VAL A 396 -4.79 6.81 -1.33
C VAL A 396 -4.24 5.75 -2.26
N VAL A 397 -5.12 4.99 -2.91
CA VAL A 397 -4.73 3.93 -3.86
C VAL A 397 -3.90 4.51 -5.01
N GLY A 398 -4.35 5.63 -5.60
CA GLY A 398 -3.64 6.28 -6.71
C GLY A 398 -2.26 6.81 -6.32
N LEU A 399 -2.13 7.43 -5.14
CA LEU A 399 -0.83 7.93 -4.66
C LEU A 399 0.13 6.79 -4.30
N LEU A 400 -0.34 5.73 -3.66
CA LEU A 400 0.49 4.55 -3.38
C LEU A 400 0.96 3.89 -4.68
N PHE A 401 0.09 3.72 -5.69
CA PHE A 401 0.50 3.22 -7.00
C PHE A 401 1.51 4.14 -7.70
N ALA A 402 1.33 5.45 -7.63
CA ALA A 402 2.27 6.39 -8.21
C ALA A 402 3.64 6.31 -7.51
N HIS A 403 3.66 6.19 -6.18
CA HIS A 403 4.89 6.04 -5.41
C HIS A 403 5.58 4.69 -5.68
N SER A 404 4.81 3.61 -5.90
CA SER A 404 5.30 2.29 -6.33
C SER A 404 6.06 2.28 -7.67
N THR A 405 6.02 3.38 -8.45
CA THR A 405 6.84 3.52 -9.67
C THR A 405 8.27 4.01 -9.42
N ILE A 406 8.53 4.57 -8.22
CA ILE A 406 9.82 5.16 -7.85
C ILE A 406 10.34 4.68 -6.48
N ASP A 407 9.54 3.91 -5.74
CA ASP A 407 9.90 3.22 -4.51
C ASP A 407 9.03 1.96 -4.34
N TYR A 408 9.08 1.30 -3.16
CA TYR A 408 8.34 0.07 -2.86
C TYR A 408 7.42 0.13 -1.61
N PRO A 409 6.54 1.15 -1.47
CA PRO A 409 5.75 1.33 -0.25
C PRO A 409 4.87 0.11 0.09
N LEU A 410 4.35 -0.59 -0.92
CA LEU A 410 3.43 -1.71 -0.74
C LEU A 410 4.10 -3.00 -0.23
N ARG A 411 5.44 -3.01 -0.07
CA ARG A 411 6.17 -4.12 0.55
C ARG A 411 6.07 -4.14 2.08
N THR A 412 5.56 -3.07 2.69
CA THR A 412 5.29 -3.03 4.14
C THR A 412 3.88 -3.50 4.45
N SER A 413 3.75 -4.34 5.48
CA SER A 413 2.43 -4.82 5.95
C SER A 413 1.51 -3.66 6.36
N ALA A 414 2.07 -2.57 6.88
CA ALA A 414 1.34 -1.35 7.24
C ALA A 414 0.64 -0.69 6.03
N LEU A 415 1.39 -0.41 4.96
CA LEU A 415 0.84 0.28 3.78
C LEU A 415 -0.01 -0.67 2.93
N ALA A 416 0.34 -1.96 2.88
CA ALA A 416 -0.51 -2.98 2.26
C ALA A 416 -1.89 -3.08 2.95
N ALA A 417 -1.95 -2.96 4.28
CA ALA A 417 -3.21 -2.94 5.03
C ALA A 417 -4.07 -1.70 4.71
N VAL A 418 -3.46 -0.51 4.65
CA VAL A 418 -4.16 0.73 4.26
C VAL A 418 -4.66 0.64 2.82
N PHE A 419 -3.82 0.17 1.91
CA PHE A 419 -4.17 -0.08 0.52
C PHE A 419 -5.37 -1.02 0.40
N ALA A 420 -5.32 -2.16 1.10
CA ALA A 420 -6.40 -3.16 1.11
C ALA A 420 -7.73 -2.60 1.66
N MET A 421 -7.67 -1.83 2.76
CA MET A 421 -8.85 -1.12 3.29
C MET A 421 -9.46 -0.18 2.25
N CYS A 422 -8.64 0.62 1.57
CA CYS A 422 -9.09 1.55 0.54
C CYS A 422 -9.66 0.83 -0.70
N CYS A 423 -9.03 -0.25 -1.15
CA CYS A 423 -9.57 -1.09 -2.23
C CYS A 423 -10.94 -1.68 -1.86
N ALA A 424 -11.13 -2.12 -0.62
CA ALA A 424 -12.42 -2.63 -0.14
C ALA A 424 -13.50 -1.53 -0.13
N VAL A 425 -13.16 -0.31 0.29
CA VAL A 425 -14.06 0.86 0.23
C VAL A 425 -14.49 1.16 -1.21
N ILE A 426 -13.54 1.16 -2.15
CA ILE A 426 -13.80 1.39 -3.58
C ILE A 426 -14.73 0.31 -4.13
N PHE A 427 -14.49 -0.95 -3.79
CA PHE A 427 -15.32 -2.03 -4.32
C PHE A 427 -16.68 -2.19 -3.65
N LYS A 428 -16.88 -1.68 -2.44
CA LYS A 428 -18.15 -1.88 -1.74
C LYS A 428 -19.32 -1.32 -2.57
N LYS A 429 -20.31 -2.16 -2.88
CA LYS A 429 -21.54 -1.79 -3.61
C LYS A 429 -22.39 -0.93 -2.67
N SER A 430 -23.14 0.04 -3.21
CA SER A 430 -24.14 0.72 -2.38
C SER A 430 -25.29 -0.22 -2.05
N SER A 431 -25.93 0.03 -0.91
CA SER A 431 -27.11 -0.71 -0.46
C SER A 431 -28.25 -0.69 -1.49
N HIS A 432 -28.36 0.36 -2.30
CA HIS A 432 -29.36 0.48 -3.35
C HIS A 432 -29.06 -0.43 -4.56
N ALA A 433 -27.79 -0.49 -4.99
CA ALA A 433 -27.35 -1.41 -6.05
C ALA A 433 -27.41 -2.87 -5.59
N ALA A 434 -27.04 -3.16 -4.34
CA ALA A 434 -27.10 -4.50 -3.78
C ALA A 434 -28.54 -5.05 -3.72
N ARG A 435 -29.52 -4.23 -3.30
CA ARG A 435 -30.95 -4.62 -3.29
C ARG A 435 -31.51 -4.87 -4.69
N ARG A 436 -31.07 -4.10 -5.68
CA ARG A 436 -31.49 -4.27 -7.09
C ARG A 436 -30.95 -5.57 -7.68
N ASP A 437 -29.68 -5.91 -7.40
CA ASP A 437 -29.07 -7.18 -7.83
C ASP A 437 -29.72 -8.38 -7.12
N GLU A 438 -30.04 -8.27 -5.83
CA GLU A 438 -30.72 -9.33 -5.09
C GLU A 438 -32.14 -9.58 -5.63
N HIS A 439 -32.90 -8.53 -5.94
CA HIS A 439 -34.18 -8.65 -6.63
C HIS A 439 -34.05 -9.26 -8.03
N ALA A 440 -33.01 -8.89 -8.79
CA ALA A 440 -32.77 -9.48 -10.11
C ALA A 440 -32.40 -10.98 -10.02
N SER A 441 -31.55 -11.36 -9.06
CA SER A 441 -31.17 -12.75 -8.82
C SER A 441 -32.37 -13.61 -8.42
N ARG A 442 -33.18 -13.16 -7.45
CA ARG A 442 -34.41 -13.87 -7.03
C ARG A 442 -35.41 -14.02 -8.16
N ARG A 443 -35.53 -13.00 -9.01
CA ARG A 443 -36.42 -13.04 -10.18
C ARG A 443 -35.93 -14.01 -11.26
N THR A 444 -34.62 -14.27 -11.32
CA THR A 444 -34.03 -15.24 -12.25
C THR A 444 -34.17 -16.67 -11.70
N GLU A 445 -34.04 -16.87 -10.39
CA GLU A 445 -34.31 -18.14 -9.70
C GLU A 445 -35.79 -18.56 -9.83
N LEU A 446 -36.73 -17.64 -9.60
CA LEU A 446 -38.17 -17.90 -9.77
C LEU A 446 -38.59 -18.26 -11.21
N VAL A 447 -37.83 -17.81 -12.22
CA VAL A 447 -38.07 -18.16 -13.63
C VAL A 447 -37.48 -19.53 -13.99
N HIS A 448 -36.53 -20.04 -13.22
CA HIS A 448 -35.97 -21.38 -13.39
C HIS A 448 -36.74 -22.47 -12.63
N GLU A 449 -37.56 -22.09 -11.63
CA GLU A 449 -38.43 -23.00 -10.88
C GLU A 449 -39.84 -23.17 -11.49
N LEU A 450 -40.19 -22.37 -12.51
CA LEU A 450 -41.40 -22.51 -13.34
C LEU A 450 -41.06 -23.20 -14.66
#